data_AF-A0A6T9G7S0-F1
#
_entry.id   AF-A0A6T9G7S0-F1
#
_cell.length_a   1.000
_cell.length_b   1.000
_cell.length_c   1.000
_cell.angle_alpha   90.00
_cell.angle_beta   90.00
_cell.angle_gamma   90.00
#
_symmetry.space_group_name_H-M   'P 1'
#
loop_
_entity.id
_entity.type
_entity.pdbx_description
1 polymer ?
#
loop_
_entity_poly.entity_id
_entity_poly.type
_entity_poly.pdbx_seq_one_letter_code
_entity_poly.pdbx_strand_id
1 'polypeptide(L)'
;MSRMLRVKADLQQVVVSAEYAAHKFSGRGRTADEEEGEVLDTNIGARVKAIILDDANFWEPMVDVLRVAMPIIKLLRLMDSNKPVIGKVYDRMFQVGQRLQSMQATVPWATAMCEKHFSRWEYLHSPFHAAAYALDPEFLDTVGDLDAATIDGLL
;
A
#
# COMPACT_ATOMS: atom_id res chain seq x y z
N MET A 1 -9.51 -2.84 4.83
CA MET A 1 -10.46 -1.79 4.42
C MET A 1 -11.16 -1.13 5.60
N SER A 2 -11.82 -1.88 6.49
CA SER A 2 -12.71 -1.33 7.54
C SER A 2 -12.08 -0.31 8.49
N ARG A 3 -10.79 -0.47 8.85
CA ARG A 3 -10.08 0.51 9.69
C ARG A 3 -9.80 1.84 8.97
N MET A 4 -9.48 1.78 7.67
CA MET A 4 -9.23 3.00 6.86
C MET A 4 -10.52 3.79 6.68
N LEU A 5 -11.65 3.11 6.41
CA LEU A 5 -12.96 3.76 6.29
C LEU A 5 -13.36 4.47 7.59
N ARG A 6 -13.06 3.86 8.74
CA ARG A 6 -13.26 4.50 10.05
C ARG A 6 -12.39 5.74 10.22
N VAL A 7 -11.09 5.63 9.94
CA VAL A 7 -10.16 6.77 10.03
C VAL A 7 -10.56 7.91 9.09
N LYS A 8 -11.02 7.61 7.87
CA LYS A 8 -11.57 8.61 6.95
C LYS A 8 -12.73 9.37 7.58
N ALA A 9 -13.74 8.65 8.05
CA ALA A 9 -14.93 9.25 8.65
C ALA A 9 -14.58 10.11 9.87
N ASP A 10 -13.73 9.59 10.76
CA ASP A 10 -13.28 10.28 11.96
C ASP A 10 -12.53 11.58 11.61
N LEU A 11 -11.59 11.52 10.65
CA LEU A 11 -10.84 12.70 10.21
C LEU A 11 -11.73 13.75 9.53
N GLN A 12 -12.67 13.31 8.69
CA GLN A 12 -13.63 14.20 8.04
C GLN A 12 -14.50 14.91 9.08
N GLN A 13 -14.90 14.21 10.15
CA GLN A 13 -15.65 14.82 11.26
C GLN A 13 -14.80 15.83 12.05
N VAL A 14 -13.53 15.54 12.30
CA VAL A 14 -12.61 16.44 13.02
C VAL A 14 -12.45 17.76 12.27
N VAL A 15 -12.18 17.73 10.97
CA VAL A 15 -11.87 18.97 10.19
C VAL A 15 -13.08 19.88 9.95
N VAL A 16 -14.29 19.40 10.21
CA VAL A 16 -15.53 20.21 10.14
C VAL A 16 -16.01 20.67 11.51
N SER A 17 -15.35 20.26 12.60
CA SER A 17 -15.73 20.65 13.96
C SER A 17 -15.49 22.15 14.22
N ALA A 18 -16.28 22.71 15.15
CA ALA A 18 -16.10 24.09 15.60
C ALA A 18 -14.73 24.31 16.28
N GLU A 19 -14.26 23.30 17.01
CA GLU A 19 -12.95 23.31 17.66
C GLU A 19 -11.82 23.44 16.63
N TYR A 20 -11.85 22.63 15.57
CA TYR A 20 -10.87 22.71 14.49
C TYR A 20 -10.91 24.06 13.76
N ALA A 21 -12.10 24.61 13.53
CA ALA A 21 -12.26 25.91 12.88
C ALA A 21 -11.73 27.08 13.74
N ALA A 22 -11.86 26.99 15.06
CA ALA A 22 -11.34 27.98 16.01
C ALA A 22 -9.82 27.87 16.23
N HIS A 23 -9.22 26.74 15.88
CA HIS A 23 -7.81 26.47 16.10
C HIS A 23 -6.91 27.30 15.16
N LYS A 24 -5.95 28.03 15.74
CA LYS A 24 -4.92 28.77 14.98
C LYS A 24 -3.73 27.87 14.68
N PHE A 25 -3.70 27.30 13.48
CA PHE A 25 -2.58 26.49 13.03
C PHE A 25 -1.35 27.37 12.75
N SER A 26 -0.27 27.16 13.50
CA SER A 26 1.01 27.85 13.30
C SER A 26 1.75 27.32 12.07
N GLY A 27 2.30 28.21 11.25
CA GLY A 27 3.22 27.87 10.16
C GLY A 27 4.69 27.74 10.57
N ARG A 28 5.01 27.93 11.85
CA ARG A 28 6.40 28.01 12.33
C ARG A 28 7.01 26.60 12.40
N GLY A 29 7.79 26.23 11.39
CA GLY A 29 8.54 24.96 11.39
C GLY A 29 9.02 24.42 10.03
N ARG A 30 8.67 25.04 8.89
CA ARG A 30 9.27 24.70 7.59
C ARG A 30 10.27 25.78 7.21
N THR A 31 11.55 25.60 7.53
CA THR A 31 12.61 26.20 6.71
C THR A 31 12.49 25.52 5.36
N ALA A 32 12.15 26.31 4.34
CA ALA A 32 12.10 25.85 2.96
C ALA A 32 13.50 25.37 2.58
N ASP A 33 13.61 24.10 2.16
CA ASP A 33 14.62 23.78 1.17
C ASP A 33 14.22 24.57 -0.09
N GLU A 34 15.16 25.37 -0.57
CA GLU A 34 14.98 26.47 -1.52
C GLU A 34 14.43 26.00 -2.88
N GLU A 35 13.15 26.28 -3.15
CA GLU A 35 12.68 26.55 -4.51
C GLU A 35 11.78 27.81 -4.46
N GLU A 36 12.17 28.82 -5.22
CA GLU A 36 11.49 30.11 -5.37
C GLU A 36 10.02 29.92 -5.80
N GLY A 37 9.12 29.96 -4.83
CA GLY A 37 7.70 30.08 -5.03
C GLY A 37 7.12 30.88 -3.86
N GLU A 38 6.42 31.95 -4.18
CA GLU A 38 5.71 32.84 -3.27
C GLU A 38 5.18 32.09 -2.04
N VAL A 39 5.70 32.41 -0.86
CA VAL A 39 5.21 31.86 0.41
C VAL A 39 3.85 32.49 0.67
N LEU A 40 2.83 31.97 0.00
CA LEU A 40 1.45 32.23 0.35
C LEU A 40 1.30 31.80 1.81
N ASP A 41 0.99 32.76 2.69
CA ASP A 41 0.53 32.55 4.05
C ASP A 41 -0.76 31.72 4.01
N THR A 42 -0.58 30.44 3.72
CA THR A 42 -1.67 29.51 3.48
C THR A 42 -2.07 28.98 4.82
N ASN A 43 -3.27 29.36 5.26
CA ASN A 43 -3.92 28.77 6.41
C ASN A 43 -3.83 27.23 6.33
N ILE A 44 -2.89 26.66 7.10
CA ILE A 44 -2.55 25.23 7.05
C ILE A 44 -3.78 24.39 7.38
N GLY A 45 -4.58 24.86 8.34
CA GLY A 45 -5.84 24.21 8.72
C GLY A 45 -6.81 24.11 7.56
N ALA A 46 -6.93 25.16 6.74
CA ALA A 46 -7.79 25.18 5.56
C ALA A 46 -7.29 24.21 4.47
N ARG A 47 -5.96 24.14 4.24
CA ARG A 47 -5.38 23.18 3.28
C ARG A 47 -5.59 21.72 3.72
N VAL A 48 -5.31 21.42 4.98
CA VAL A 48 -5.52 20.07 5.54
C VAL A 48 -7.00 19.68 5.46
N LYS A 49 -7.90 20.60 5.77
CA LYS A 49 -9.34 20.40 5.62
C LYS A 49 -9.72 20.10 4.17
N ALA A 50 -9.20 20.87 3.21
CA ALA A 50 -9.47 20.63 1.78
C ALA A 50 -9.03 19.22 1.34
N ILE A 51 -7.82 18.80 1.72
CA ILE A 51 -7.31 17.46 1.40
C ILE A 51 -8.18 16.36 2.04
N ILE A 52 -8.51 16.48 3.33
CA ILE A 52 -9.27 15.44 4.05
C ILE A 52 -10.71 15.33 3.55
N LEU A 53 -11.29 16.41 3.02
CA LEU A 53 -12.63 16.41 2.42
C LEU A 53 -12.62 16.01 0.94
N ASP A 54 -11.46 15.86 0.30
CA ASP A 54 -11.35 15.49 -1.11
C ASP A 54 -11.37 13.97 -1.28
N ASP A 55 -12.55 13.43 -1.58
CA ASP A 55 -12.72 12.00 -1.79
C ASP A 55 -12.02 11.50 -3.06
N ALA A 56 -12.10 12.26 -4.15
CA ALA A 56 -11.63 11.83 -5.47
C ALA A 56 -10.10 11.94 -5.59
N ASN A 57 -9.49 13.02 -5.10
CA ASN A 57 -8.07 13.26 -5.32
C ASN A 57 -7.19 12.83 -4.14
N PHE A 58 -7.76 12.57 -2.95
CA PHE A 58 -6.99 12.09 -1.81
C PHE A 58 -7.38 10.66 -1.42
N TRP A 59 -8.66 10.41 -1.09
CA TRP A 59 -9.06 9.12 -0.53
C TRP A 59 -9.03 7.98 -1.54
N GLU A 60 -9.53 8.18 -2.77
CA GLU A 60 -9.50 7.16 -3.82
C GLU A 60 -8.07 6.72 -4.18
N PRO A 61 -7.11 7.62 -4.50
CA PRO A 61 -5.72 7.25 -4.69
C PRO A 61 -5.08 6.57 -3.48
N MET A 62 -5.46 6.96 -2.26
CA MET A 62 -4.98 6.32 -1.04
C MET A 62 -5.45 4.85 -0.94
N VAL A 63 -6.66 4.52 -1.42
CA VAL A 63 -7.12 3.13 -1.53
C VAL A 63 -6.20 2.32 -2.43
N ASP A 64 -5.81 2.87 -3.58
CA ASP A 64 -4.92 2.21 -4.53
C ASP A 64 -3.53 1.96 -3.95
N VAL A 65 -2.97 2.95 -3.25
CA VAL A 65 -1.72 2.77 -2.49
C VAL A 65 -1.87 1.64 -1.47
N LEU A 66 -2.97 1.61 -0.72
CA LEU A 66 -3.19 0.59 0.31
C LEU A 66 -3.45 -0.81 -0.26
N ARG A 67 -4.03 -0.93 -1.46
CA ARG A 67 -4.18 -2.22 -2.16
C ARG A 67 -2.83 -2.90 -2.36
N VAL A 68 -1.77 -2.14 -2.60
CA VAL A 68 -0.40 -2.62 -2.77
C VAL A 68 0.36 -2.71 -1.44
N ALA A 69 0.28 -1.68 -0.60
CA ALA A 69 1.04 -1.61 0.65
C ALA A 69 0.59 -2.63 1.71
N MET A 70 -0.71 -2.93 1.78
CA MET A 70 -1.25 -3.81 2.84
C MET A 70 -0.71 -5.25 2.77
N PRO A 71 -0.64 -5.94 1.61
CA PRO A 71 0.05 -7.21 1.48
C PRO A 71 1.51 -7.17 1.95
N ILE A 72 2.25 -6.12 1.59
CA ILE A 72 3.67 -5.95 1.95
C ILE A 72 3.82 -5.79 3.47
N ILE A 73 3.03 -4.90 4.09
CA ILE A 73 3.05 -4.70 5.55
C ILE A 73 2.70 -6.00 6.29
N LYS A 74 1.72 -6.75 5.79
CA LYS A 74 1.35 -8.05 6.37
C LYS A 74 2.47 -9.08 6.21
N LEU A 75 3.16 -9.09 5.08
CA LEU A 75 4.32 -9.95 4.84
C LEU A 75 5.45 -9.63 5.81
N LEU A 76 5.84 -8.35 5.92
CA LEU A 76 6.91 -7.93 6.83
C LEU A 76 6.61 -8.31 8.28
N ARG A 77 5.38 -8.04 8.75
CA ARG A 77 4.95 -8.45 10.10
C ARG A 77 4.98 -9.97 10.31
N LEU A 78 4.69 -10.74 9.26
CA LEU A 78 4.76 -12.19 9.32
C LEU A 78 6.21 -12.68 9.38
N MET A 79 7.11 -12.07 8.62
CA MET A 79 8.55 -12.35 8.65
C MET A 79 9.20 -12.00 10.00
N ASP A 80 8.66 -11.01 10.71
CA ASP A 80 9.09 -10.67 12.09
C ASP A 80 8.62 -11.71 13.14
N SER A 81 7.91 -12.77 12.74
CA SER A 81 7.42 -13.82 13.63
C SER A 81 8.25 -15.10 13.51
N ASN A 82 8.24 -15.93 14.56
CA ASN A 82 8.92 -17.24 14.57
C ASN A 82 8.14 -18.35 13.83
N LYS A 83 7.23 -17.99 12.90
CA LYS A 83 6.41 -18.96 12.16
C LYS A 83 7.10 -19.40 10.86
N PRO A 84 6.73 -20.55 10.28
CA PRO A 84 7.12 -20.86 8.91
C PRO A 84 6.51 -19.85 7.93
N VAL A 85 7.36 -19.15 7.17
CA VAL A 85 6.94 -18.07 6.27
C VAL A 85 7.34 -18.25 4.81
N ILE A 86 8.17 -19.25 4.48
CA ILE A 86 8.77 -19.39 3.15
C ILE A 86 7.70 -19.46 2.04
N GLY A 87 6.68 -20.32 2.17
CA GLY A 87 5.57 -20.38 1.21
C GLY A 87 4.67 -19.13 1.22
N LYS A 88 4.62 -18.42 2.35
CA LYS A 88 3.81 -17.20 2.52
C LYS A 88 4.47 -15.98 1.88
N VAL A 89 5.80 -15.96 1.76
CA VAL A 89 6.54 -14.97 0.98
C VAL A 89 6.09 -15.03 -0.48
N TYR A 90 6.04 -16.23 -1.06
CA TYR A 90 5.57 -16.45 -2.42
C TYR A 90 4.16 -15.89 -2.64
N ASP A 91 3.18 -16.38 -1.86
CA ASP A 91 1.77 -15.97 -1.98
C ASP A 91 1.60 -14.44 -1.90
N ARG A 92 2.22 -13.79 -0.91
CA ARG A 92 2.07 -12.34 -0.71
C ARG A 92 2.70 -11.56 -1.85
N MET A 93 3.87 -11.95 -2.31
CA MET A 93 4.54 -11.29 -3.42
C MET A 93 3.79 -11.51 -4.74
N PHE A 94 3.15 -12.68 -4.94
CA PHE A 94 2.34 -12.99 -6.11
C PHE A 94 1.08 -12.12 -6.14
N GLN A 95 0.38 -12.01 -5.01
CA GLN A 95 -0.77 -11.11 -4.87
C GLN A 95 -0.42 -9.64 -5.12
N VAL A 96 0.77 -9.18 -4.72
CA VAL A 96 1.23 -7.81 -5.03
C VAL A 96 1.39 -7.63 -6.54
N GLY A 97 2.02 -8.60 -7.21
CA GLY A 97 2.20 -8.59 -8.67
C GLY A 97 0.86 -8.53 -9.41
N GLN A 98 -0.08 -9.42 -9.08
CA GLN A 98 -1.41 -9.43 -9.69
C GLN A 98 -2.16 -8.10 -9.52
N ARG A 99 -2.10 -7.50 -8.33
CA ARG A 99 -2.75 -6.20 -8.08
C ARG A 99 -2.11 -5.09 -8.90
N LEU A 100 -0.79 -5.01 -8.93
CA LEU A 100 -0.07 -4.01 -9.72
C LEU A 100 -0.42 -4.13 -11.21
N GLN A 101 -0.41 -5.35 -11.76
CA GLN A 101 -0.81 -5.61 -13.14
C GLN A 101 -2.25 -5.14 -13.42
N SER A 102 -3.20 -5.44 -12.53
CA SER A 102 -4.60 -4.99 -12.69
C SER A 102 -4.78 -3.47 -12.65
N MET A 103 -3.83 -2.74 -12.07
CA MET A 103 -3.88 -1.28 -11.89
C MET A 103 -3.18 -0.50 -13.01
N GLN A 104 -2.40 -1.16 -13.88
CA GLN A 104 -1.60 -0.48 -14.92
C GLN A 104 -2.44 0.37 -15.89
N ALA A 105 -3.70 -0.02 -16.13
CA ALA A 105 -4.59 0.70 -17.03
C ALA A 105 -5.17 1.98 -16.42
N THR A 106 -5.25 2.07 -15.09
CA THR A 106 -5.99 3.15 -14.40
C THR A 106 -5.13 4.00 -13.48
N VAL A 107 -3.97 3.49 -13.05
CA VAL A 107 -3.11 4.14 -12.06
C VAL A 107 -1.75 4.48 -12.69
N PRO A 108 -1.42 5.77 -12.87
CA PRO A 108 -0.21 6.18 -13.61
C PRO A 108 1.11 5.63 -13.05
N TRP A 109 1.21 5.46 -11.73
CA TRP A 109 2.43 4.96 -11.09
C TRP A 109 2.56 3.43 -11.10
N ALA A 110 1.50 2.69 -11.46
CA ALA A 110 1.48 1.23 -11.34
C ALA A 110 2.53 0.54 -12.22
N THR A 111 2.78 1.04 -13.43
CA THR A 111 3.80 0.48 -14.33
C THR A 111 5.20 0.55 -13.73
N ALA A 112 5.60 1.70 -13.20
CA ALA A 112 6.89 1.86 -12.53
C ALA A 112 7.00 0.97 -11.27
N MET A 113 5.88 0.72 -10.59
CA MET A 113 5.85 -0.21 -9.45
C MET A 113 5.91 -1.68 -9.88
N CYS A 114 5.34 -2.07 -11.03
CA CYS A 114 5.51 -3.41 -11.59
C CYS A 114 6.98 -3.72 -11.84
N GLU A 115 7.74 -2.77 -12.41
CA GLU A 115 9.18 -2.96 -12.67
C GLU A 115 9.96 -3.16 -11.37
N LYS A 116 9.66 -2.35 -10.34
CA LYS A 116 10.27 -2.49 -9.01
C LYS A 116 9.88 -3.81 -8.35
N HIS A 117 8.61 -4.22 -8.46
CA HIS A 117 8.14 -5.50 -7.95
C HIS A 117 8.86 -6.66 -8.64
N PHE A 118 8.96 -6.65 -9.97
CA PHE A 118 9.66 -7.70 -10.73
C PHE A 118 11.12 -7.82 -10.32
N SER A 119 11.83 -6.68 -10.24
CA SER A 119 13.21 -6.68 -9.76
C SER A 119 13.34 -7.26 -8.35
N ARG A 120 12.39 -6.96 -7.44
CA ARG A 120 12.40 -7.51 -6.07
C ARG A 120 11.96 -8.97 -6.01
N TRP A 121 11.04 -9.39 -6.87
CA TRP A 121 10.57 -10.76 -7.00
C TRP A 121 11.75 -11.68 -7.30
N GLU A 122 12.61 -11.32 -8.25
CA GLU A 122 13.79 -12.12 -8.60
C GLU A 122 14.71 -12.43 -7.41
N TYR A 123 14.90 -11.48 -6.48
CA TYR A 123 15.73 -11.70 -5.28
C TYR A 123 15.01 -12.45 -4.15
N LEU A 124 13.67 -12.41 -4.11
CA LEU A 124 12.84 -12.96 -3.04
C LEU A 124 12.11 -14.24 -3.45
N HIS A 125 12.40 -14.76 -4.65
CA HIS A 125 11.81 -15.94 -5.23
C HIS A 125 12.88 -16.99 -5.50
N SER A 126 12.57 -18.25 -5.18
CA SER A 126 13.38 -19.41 -5.57
C SER A 126 12.48 -20.64 -5.67
N PRO A 127 12.92 -21.73 -6.31
CA PRO A 127 12.18 -22.99 -6.34
C PRO A 127 11.74 -23.46 -4.95
N PHE A 128 12.53 -23.18 -3.90
CA PHE A 128 12.14 -23.48 -2.51
C PHE A 128 10.93 -22.66 -2.04
N HIS A 129 10.83 -21.38 -2.40
CA HIS A 129 9.66 -20.55 -2.06
C HIS A 129 8.39 -21.06 -2.76
N ALA A 130 8.52 -21.41 -4.03
CA ALA A 130 7.46 -22.00 -4.84
C ALA A 130 6.99 -23.36 -4.28
N ALA A 131 7.92 -24.28 -4.01
CA ALA A 131 7.62 -25.58 -3.41
C ALA A 131 6.95 -25.44 -2.03
N ALA A 132 7.47 -24.55 -1.19
CA ALA A 132 6.92 -24.30 0.13
C ALA A 132 5.50 -23.72 0.06
N TYR A 133 5.19 -22.92 -0.96
CA TYR A 133 3.82 -22.44 -1.21
C TYR A 133 2.90 -23.58 -1.64
N ALA A 134 3.33 -24.39 -2.62
CA ALA A 134 2.55 -25.52 -3.12
C ALA A 134 2.23 -26.57 -2.04
N LEU A 135 3.16 -26.76 -1.09
CA LEU A 135 3.04 -27.76 -0.03
C LEU A 135 2.39 -27.22 1.25
N ASP A 136 2.09 -25.92 1.34
CA ASP A 136 1.45 -25.34 2.54
C ASP A 136 -0.05 -25.69 2.57
N PRO A 137 -0.53 -26.42 3.59
CA PRO A 137 -1.94 -26.76 3.73
C PRO A 137 -2.89 -25.56 3.74
N GLU A 138 -2.41 -24.39 4.16
CA GLU A 138 -3.17 -23.13 4.16
C GLU A 138 -3.58 -22.71 2.75
N PHE A 139 -2.84 -23.15 1.72
CA PHE A 139 -3.06 -22.74 0.34
C PHE A 139 -3.70 -23.79 -0.55
N LEU A 140 -3.92 -25.02 -0.07
CA LEU A 140 -4.44 -26.14 -0.88
C LEU A 140 -5.80 -25.84 -1.54
N ASP A 141 -6.68 -25.12 -0.86
CA ASP A 141 -8.01 -24.74 -1.39
C ASP A 141 -7.98 -23.48 -2.28
N THR A 142 -6.86 -22.75 -2.29
CA THR A 142 -6.60 -21.61 -3.20
C THR A 142 -5.95 -22.01 -4.52
N VAL A 143 -5.57 -23.29 -4.66
CA VAL A 143 -4.94 -23.82 -5.86
C VAL A 143 -6.00 -24.04 -6.95
N GLY A 144 -6.11 -23.07 -7.87
CA GLY A 144 -6.51 -23.34 -9.26
C GLY A 144 -5.36 -24.03 -10.00
N ASP A 145 -5.24 -23.86 -11.32
CA ASP A 145 -4.01 -24.28 -12.01
C ASP A 145 -2.80 -23.55 -11.40
N LEU A 146 -1.79 -24.33 -10.97
CA LEU A 146 -0.55 -23.79 -10.43
C LEU A 146 0.16 -22.98 -11.52
N ASP A 147 0.73 -21.82 -11.17
CA ASP A 147 1.54 -21.07 -12.12
C ASP A 147 2.83 -21.82 -12.47
N ALA A 148 3.48 -21.42 -13.57
CA ALA A 148 4.66 -22.10 -14.07
C ALA A 148 5.82 -22.15 -13.04
N ALA A 149 5.97 -21.09 -12.24
CA ALA A 149 7.00 -21.02 -11.21
C ALA A 149 6.72 -22.01 -10.06
N THR A 150 5.44 -22.20 -9.71
CA THR A 150 5.02 -23.16 -8.69
C THR A 150 5.20 -24.60 -9.16
N ILE A 151 4.91 -24.90 -10.43
CA ILE A 151 5.13 -26.22 -11.03
C ILE A 151 6.63 -26.53 -11.09
N ASP A 152 7.46 -25.59 -11.56
CA ASP A 152 8.91 -25.75 -11.61
C ASP A 152 9.52 -26.01 -10.24
N GLY A 153 9.02 -25.35 -9.19
CA GLY A 153 9.48 -25.59 -7.81
C GLY A 153 9.16 -26.99 -7.26
N LEU A 154 8.20 -27.70 -7.84
CA LEU A 154 7.80 -29.05 -7.42
C LEU A 154 8.58 -30.18 -8.12
N LEU A 155 9.26 -29.87 -9.22
CA LEU A 155 10.03 -30.81 -10.06
C LEU A 155 11.51 -30.86 -9.64
#